data_AF-A0A7J4UQP2-F1
#
_entry.id   AF-A0A7J4UQP2-F1
#
_cell.length_a   1.000
_cell.length_b   1.000
_cell.length_c   1.000
_cell.angle_alpha   90.00
_cell.angle_beta   90.00
_cell.angle_gamma   90.00
#
_symmetry.space_group_name_H-M   'P 1'
#
loop_
_entity.id
_entity.type
_entity.pdbx_description
1 polymer ?
#
loop_
_entity_poly.entity_id
_entity_poly.type
_entity_poly.pdbx_seq_one_letter_code
_entity_poly.pdbx_strand_id
1 'polypeptide(L)'
;MAKRGVRRKSTVKKKNGRIVHPSKLEHHPLFRQELTIGQRLADWVANFGGSWTFILIFSSFLVIWMIFNTWYLTTKAFDPYPYILLNLVLSCLAAFQAPIILMTQNRQGERDRIDAKYDHAINRKAEREIQKIQKDLDAIRRYLRELKKK
;
A
#
# COMPACT_ATOMS: atom_id res chain seq x y z
N MET A 1 -25.43 30.54 18.60
CA MET A 1 -25.00 29.12 18.49
C MET A 1 -23.65 29.07 17.79
N ALA A 2 -22.58 28.64 18.49
CA ALA A 2 -21.21 28.59 17.96
C ALA A 2 -20.61 27.20 18.17
N LYS A 3 -20.18 26.51 17.10
CA LYS A 3 -19.40 25.26 17.20
C LYS A 3 -18.04 25.40 16.50
N ARG A 4 -17.10 25.88 17.31
CA ARG A 4 -15.67 25.52 17.46
C ARG A 4 -15.00 24.77 16.30
N GLY A 5 -14.07 25.46 15.63
CA GLY A 5 -13.09 24.88 14.73
C GLY A 5 -12.05 24.03 15.46
N VAL A 6 -11.81 22.83 14.93
CA VAL A 6 -10.77 21.90 15.38
C VAL A 6 -9.43 22.37 14.82
N ARG A 7 -8.69 23.17 15.59
CA ARG A 7 -7.31 23.56 15.27
C ARG A 7 -6.37 22.43 15.71
N ARG A 8 -5.98 21.53 14.79
CA ARG A 8 -4.91 20.55 15.01
C ARG A 8 -3.61 21.32 15.32
N LYS A 9 -3.16 21.29 16.58
CA LYS A 9 -1.83 21.76 16.96
C LYS A 9 -0.82 20.69 16.56
N SER A 10 -0.11 20.91 15.46
CA SER A 10 1.13 20.21 15.15
C SER A 10 2.17 20.65 16.17
N THR A 11 2.38 19.84 17.21
CA THR A 11 3.38 20.07 18.25
C THR A 11 4.78 19.79 17.73
N VAL A 12 5.36 20.77 17.04
CA VAL A 12 6.82 20.84 16.84
C VAL A 12 7.46 21.12 18.21
N LYS A 13 7.96 20.06 18.85
CA LYS A 13 8.63 20.14 20.16
C LYS A 13 10.00 20.77 19.97
N LYS A 14 10.09 22.09 20.14
CA LYS A 14 11.33 22.87 20.09
C LYS A 14 12.09 22.69 21.41
N LYS A 15 13.19 21.95 21.43
CA LYS A 15 14.13 21.88 22.57
C LYS A 15 15.54 22.17 22.06
N ASN A 16 16.17 23.23 22.60
CA ASN A 16 17.58 23.62 22.40
C ASN A 16 18.10 23.80 20.96
N GLY A 17 17.43 24.62 20.13
CA GLY A 17 18.06 25.31 18.97
C GLY A 17 18.72 24.44 17.89
N ARG A 18 18.68 23.11 18.00
CA ARG A 18 19.21 22.17 17.01
C ARG A 18 18.03 21.54 16.30
N ILE A 19 18.04 21.64 14.98
CA ILE A 19 17.13 20.91 14.11
C ILE A 19 17.46 19.43 14.34
N VAL A 20 16.59 18.70 15.01
CA VAL A 20 16.80 17.27 15.27
C VAL A 20 16.63 16.56 13.93
N HIS A 21 17.73 16.04 13.38
CA HIS A 21 17.71 15.24 12.16
C HIS A 21 16.73 14.06 12.32
N PRO A 22 15.79 13.84 11.38
CA PRO A 22 14.79 12.78 11.48
C PRO A 22 15.38 11.35 11.43
N SER A 23 16.66 11.18 11.07
CA SER A 23 17.33 9.87 11.13
C SER A 23 17.41 9.28 12.54
N LYS A 24 17.26 10.09 13.60
CA LYS A 24 17.19 9.59 14.98
C LYS A 24 15.77 9.20 15.44
N LEU A 25 14.75 9.45 14.63
CA LEU A 25 13.38 9.01 14.89
C LEU A 25 13.07 7.64 14.29
N GLU A 26 13.97 7.11 13.44
CA GLU A 26 13.79 5.83 12.73
C GLU A 26 13.81 4.62 13.68
N HIS A 27 14.43 4.77 14.85
CA HIS A 27 14.44 3.75 15.92
C HIS A 27 13.40 4.04 17.02
N HIS A 28 12.20 4.54 16.69
CA HIS A 28 11.14 4.61 17.68
C HIS A 28 10.57 3.19 17.92
N PRO A 29 10.65 2.62 19.14
CA PRO A 29 10.21 1.24 19.43
C PRO A 29 8.69 1.00 19.32
N LEU A 30 7.92 1.98 18.85
CA LEU A 30 6.46 1.87 18.71
C LEU A 30 6.01 1.09 17.46
N PHE A 31 6.94 0.74 16.56
CA PHE A 31 6.64 0.01 15.32
C PHE A 31 7.29 -1.38 15.27
N ARG A 32 7.60 -1.97 16.42
CA ARG A 32 7.82 -3.42 16.51
C ARG A 32 6.52 -4.06 16.97
N GLN A 33 5.49 -4.00 16.11
CA GLN A 33 4.31 -4.84 16.32
C GLN A 33 4.77 -6.28 16.08
N GLU A 34 4.87 -7.06 17.15
CA GLU A 34 4.86 -8.52 17.06
C GLU A 34 3.62 -8.89 16.23
N LEU A 35 3.84 -9.34 15.01
CA LEU A 35 2.75 -9.72 14.10
C LEU A 35 1.90 -10.77 14.81
N THR A 36 0.64 -10.42 15.08
CA THR A 36 -0.30 -11.37 15.66
C THR A 36 -0.43 -12.57 14.73
N ILE A 37 -0.78 -13.75 15.28
CA ILE A 37 -0.93 -14.98 14.48
C ILE A 37 -1.91 -14.76 13.31
N GLY A 38 -2.95 -13.96 13.53
CA GLY A 38 -3.91 -13.56 12.48
C GLY A 38 -3.29 -12.70 11.38
N GLN A 39 -2.42 -11.75 11.71
CA GLN A 39 -1.70 -10.94 10.73
C GLN A 39 -0.72 -11.79 9.90
N ARG A 40 -0.02 -12.75 10.53
CA ARG A 40 0.87 -13.68 9.82
C ARG A 40 0.12 -14.56 8.84
N LEU A 41 -1.07 -15.04 9.22
CA LEU A 41 -1.93 -15.81 8.32
C LEU A 41 -2.47 -14.95 7.19
N ALA A 42 -2.89 -13.72 7.48
CA ALA A 42 -3.35 -12.78 6.46
C ALA A 42 -2.24 -12.45 5.45
N ASP A 43 -1.01 -12.22 5.90
CA ASP A 43 0.15 -12.01 5.03
C ASP A 43 0.43 -13.25 4.17
N TRP A 44 0.30 -14.44 4.75
CA TRP A 44 0.46 -15.68 3.98
C TRP A 44 -0.63 -15.85 2.91
N VAL A 45 -1.89 -15.59 3.25
CA VAL A 45 -3.02 -15.64 2.31
C VAL A 45 -2.88 -14.56 1.23
N ALA A 46 -2.43 -13.35 1.56
CA ALA A 46 -2.20 -12.28 0.61
C ALA A 46 -1.09 -12.63 -0.40
N ASN A 47 0.01 -13.20 0.09
CA ASN A 47 1.11 -13.67 -0.75
C ASN A 47 0.70 -14.86 -1.64
N PHE A 48 -0.08 -15.79 -1.10
CA PHE A 48 -0.56 -16.95 -1.85
C PHE A 48 -1.60 -16.55 -2.91
N GLY A 49 -2.62 -15.78 -2.51
CA GLY A 49 -3.71 -15.35 -3.38
C GLY A 49 -3.32 -14.26 -4.39
N GLY A 50 -2.21 -13.56 -4.18
CA GLY A 50 -1.64 -12.61 -5.13
C GLY A 50 -0.72 -13.24 -6.20
N SER A 51 -0.52 -14.57 -6.18
CA SER A 51 0.38 -15.26 -7.10
C SER A 51 -0.33 -15.79 -8.35
N TRP A 52 0.38 -15.78 -9.48
CA TRP A 52 -0.05 -16.45 -10.73
C TRP A 52 -0.22 -17.97 -10.56
N THR A 53 0.55 -18.60 -9.68
CA THR A 53 0.46 -20.04 -9.43
C THR A 53 -0.87 -20.43 -8.80
N PHE A 54 -1.43 -19.59 -7.93
CA PHE A 54 -2.74 -19.83 -7.32
C PHE A 54 -3.86 -19.83 -8.35
N ILE A 55 -3.83 -18.85 -9.27
CA ILE A 55 -4.81 -18.74 -10.37
C ILE A 55 -4.80 -20.00 -11.23
N LEU A 56 -3.61 -20.51 -11.58
CA LEU A 56 -3.46 -21.72 -12.39
C LEU A 56 -3.99 -22.97 -11.68
N ILE A 57 -3.67 -23.15 -10.39
CA ILE A 57 -4.17 -24.27 -9.59
C ILE A 57 -5.69 -24.20 -9.45
N PHE A 58 -6.24 -23.03 -9.13
CA PHE A 58 -7.68 -22.82 -8.96
C PHE A 58 -8.44 -23.05 -10.28
N SER A 59 -7.92 -22.52 -11.39
CA SER A 59 -8.49 -22.74 -12.72
C SER A 59 -8.45 -24.22 -13.12
N SER A 60 -7.32 -24.90 -12.87
CA SER A 60 -7.20 -26.35 -13.14
C SER A 60 -8.19 -27.16 -12.31
N PHE A 61 -8.34 -26.84 -11.03
CA PHE A 61 -9.32 -27.46 -10.15
C PHE A 61 -10.75 -27.28 -10.67
N LEU A 62 -11.12 -26.07 -11.09
CA LEU A 62 -12.44 -25.78 -11.67
C LEU A 62 -12.70 -26.57 -12.95
N VAL A 63 -11.70 -26.68 -13.84
CA VAL A 63 -11.82 -27.47 -15.07
C VAL A 63 -12.00 -28.95 -14.75
N ILE A 64 -11.21 -29.51 -13.82
CA ILE A 64 -11.35 -30.90 -13.37
C ILE A 64 -12.75 -31.12 -12.77
N TRP A 65 -13.21 -30.19 -11.94
CA TRP A 65 -14.53 -30.27 -11.30
C TRP A 65 -15.67 -30.20 -12.32
N MET A 66 -15.55 -29.34 -13.33
CA MET A 66 -16.50 -29.24 -14.42
C MET A 66 -16.57 -30.55 -15.21
N ILE A 67 -15.42 -31.15 -15.57
CA ILE A 67 -15.36 -32.44 -16.26
C ILE A 67 -16.02 -33.55 -15.42
N PHE A 68 -15.73 -33.61 -14.13
CA PHE A 68 -16.35 -34.58 -13.21
C PHE A 68 -17.88 -34.40 -13.15
N ASN A 69 -18.34 -33.16 -13.00
CA ASN A 69 -19.76 -32.84 -12.95
C ASN A 69 -20.46 -33.18 -14.27
N THR A 70 -19.85 -32.88 -15.42
CA THR A 70 -20.38 -33.23 -16.75
C THR A 70 -20.40 -34.73 -16.97
N TRP A 71 -19.39 -35.48 -16.55
CA TRP A 71 -19.35 -36.94 -16.66
C TRP A 71 -20.46 -37.60 -15.84
N TYR A 72 -20.70 -37.13 -14.61
CA TYR A 72 -21.77 -37.62 -13.75
C TYR A 72 -23.17 -37.32 -14.31
N LEU A 73 -23.38 -36.12 -14.88
CA LEU A 73 -24.67 -35.69 -15.43
C LEU A 73 -24.98 -36.21 -16.83
N THR A 74 -23.97 -36.55 -17.64
CA THR A 74 -24.18 -37.07 -19.00
C THR A 74 -24.98 -38.38 -19.02
N THR A 75 -25.04 -39.11 -17.90
CA THR A 75 -25.82 -40.34 -17.74
C THR A 75 -27.35 -40.13 -17.74
N LYS A 76 -27.86 -38.90 -17.57
CA LYS A 76 -29.29 -38.56 -17.69
C LYS A 76 -29.49 -37.14 -18.20
N ALA A 77 -30.03 -37.00 -19.42
CA ALA A 77 -30.49 -35.78 -20.12
C ALA A 77 -29.56 -34.55 -20.05
N PHE A 78 -29.29 -33.93 -21.20
CA PHE A 78 -28.46 -32.72 -21.25
C PHE A 78 -29.26 -31.51 -20.72
N ASP A 79 -28.96 -31.14 -19.46
CA ASP A 79 -29.45 -29.99 -18.67
C ASP A 79 -30.97 -29.91 -18.36
N PRO A 80 -31.55 -30.89 -17.64
CA PRO A 80 -32.87 -30.76 -17.02
C PRO A 80 -32.84 -29.82 -15.80
N TYR A 81 -33.95 -29.14 -15.56
CA TYR A 81 -34.16 -28.24 -14.43
C TYR A 81 -33.74 -28.91 -13.10
N PRO A 82 -32.94 -28.27 -12.22
CA PRO A 82 -32.47 -26.87 -12.22
C PRO A 82 -31.08 -26.71 -12.85
N TYR A 83 -30.90 -25.72 -13.72
CA TYR A 83 -29.70 -25.43 -14.54
C TYR A 83 -28.36 -25.47 -13.78
N ILE A 84 -27.81 -26.66 -13.62
CA ILE A 84 -26.64 -26.94 -12.77
C ILE A 84 -25.36 -26.41 -13.42
N LEU A 85 -25.27 -26.47 -14.74
CA LEU A 85 -24.14 -25.94 -15.51
C LEU A 85 -24.12 -24.41 -15.44
N LEU A 86 -25.28 -23.77 -15.59
CA LEU A 86 -25.40 -22.32 -15.49
C LEU A 86 -25.03 -21.82 -14.08
N ASN A 87 -25.55 -22.46 -13.03
CA ASN A 87 -25.22 -22.11 -11.65
C ASN A 87 -23.73 -22.32 -11.32
N LEU A 88 -23.10 -23.35 -11.90
CA LEU A 88 -21.67 -23.59 -11.73
C LEU A 88 -20.83 -22.49 -12.39
N VAL A 89 -21.17 -22.10 -13.62
CA VAL A 89 -20.47 -21.03 -14.35
C VAL A 89 -20.60 -19.70 -13.60
N LEU A 90 -21.80 -19.35 -13.14
CA LEU A 90 -22.04 -18.10 -12.39
C LEU A 90 -21.28 -18.08 -11.06
N SER A 91 -21.28 -19.19 -10.32
CA SER A 91 -20.54 -19.31 -9.06
C SER A 91 -19.02 -19.23 -9.26
N CYS A 92 -18.52 -19.82 -10.35
CA CYS A 92 -17.11 -19.75 -10.73
C CYS A 92 -16.68 -18.31 -11.09
N LEU A 93 -17.50 -17.59 -11.86
CA LEU A 93 -17.25 -16.19 -12.21
C LEU A 93 -17.11 -15.33 -10.97
N ALA A 94 -17.99 -15.50 -9.99
CA ALA A 94 -17.91 -14.80 -8.71
C ALA A 94 -16.63 -15.16 -7.94
N ALA A 95 -16.26 -16.43 -7.86
CA ALA A 95 -15.07 -16.88 -7.15
C ALA A 95 -13.76 -16.34 -7.75
N PHE A 96 -13.71 -16.15 -9.07
CA PHE A 96 -12.54 -15.60 -9.76
C PHE A 96 -12.29 -14.11 -9.46
N GLN A 97 -13.28 -13.39 -8.93
CA GLN A 97 -13.13 -11.97 -8.63
C GLN A 97 -12.21 -11.71 -7.44
N ALA A 98 -12.29 -12.51 -6.38
CA ALA A 98 -11.52 -12.27 -5.15
C ALA A 98 -9.98 -12.31 -5.37
N PRO A 99 -9.41 -13.25 -6.15
CA PRO A 99 -7.97 -13.27 -6.43
C PRO A 99 -7.53 -12.13 -7.36
N ILE A 100 -8.35 -11.74 -8.34
CA ILE A 100 -8.05 -10.57 -9.20
C ILE A 100 -8.00 -9.30 -8.34
N ILE A 101 -8.99 -9.11 -7.48
CA ILE A 101 -9.04 -7.97 -6.56
C ILE A 101 -7.79 -7.98 -5.67
N LEU A 102 -7.44 -9.13 -5.10
CA LEU A 102 -6.25 -9.26 -4.24
C LEU A 102 -4.94 -8.97 -5.00
N MET A 103 -4.81 -9.44 -6.23
CA MET A 103 -3.61 -9.20 -7.06
C MET A 103 -3.49 -7.73 -7.45
N THR A 104 -4.59 -7.10 -7.84
CA THR A 104 -4.58 -5.66 -8.15
C THR A 104 -4.23 -4.85 -6.91
N GLN A 105 -4.75 -5.22 -5.74
CA GLN A 105 -4.39 -4.60 -4.46
C GLN A 105 -2.90 -4.75 -4.13
N ASN A 106 -2.34 -5.96 -4.26
CA ASN A 106 -0.91 -6.20 -3.98
C ASN A 106 -0.01 -5.37 -4.91
N ARG A 107 -0.38 -5.28 -6.20
CA ARG A 107 0.33 -4.46 -7.19
C ARG A 107 0.23 -2.95 -6.91
N GLN A 108 -0.92 -2.47 -6.42
CA GLN A 108 -1.06 -1.07 -6.01
C GLN A 108 -0.26 -0.77 -4.75
N GLY A 109 -0.30 -1.65 -3.74
CA GLY A 109 0.48 -1.47 -2.51
C GLY A 109 1.99 -1.38 -2.76
N GLU A 110 2.53 -2.17 -3.68
CA GLU A 110 3.94 -2.07 -4.07
C GLU A 110 4.27 -0.75 -4.78
N ARG A 111 3.37 -0.26 -5.64
CA ARG A 111 3.53 1.06 -6.28
C ARG A 111 3.47 2.18 -5.26
N ASP A 112 2.45 2.19 -4.40
CA ASP A 112 2.30 3.18 -3.34
C ASP A 112 3.53 3.22 -2.43
N ARG A 113 4.15 2.06 -2.16
CA ARG A 113 5.40 1.97 -1.39
C ARG A 113 6.59 2.61 -2.10
N ILE A 114 6.71 2.44 -3.42
CA ILE A 114 7.78 3.04 -4.22
C ILE A 114 7.58 4.55 -4.29
N ASP A 115 6.36 5.01 -4.57
CA ASP A 115 6.02 6.43 -4.67
C ASP A 115 6.28 7.13 -3.34
N ALA A 116 5.88 6.53 -2.20
CA ALA A 116 6.19 7.07 -0.88
C ALA A 116 7.70 7.21 -0.64
N LYS A 117 8.51 6.22 -1.05
CA LYS A 117 9.99 6.30 -0.93
C LYS A 117 10.56 7.43 -1.79
N TYR A 118 10.03 7.60 -2.99
CA TYR A 118 10.46 8.64 -3.93
C TYR A 118 10.10 10.04 -3.42
N ASP A 119 8.86 10.24 -2.96
CA ASP A 119 8.40 11.48 -2.33
C ASP A 119 9.27 11.85 -1.12
N HIS A 120 9.60 10.88 -0.27
CA HIS A 120 10.51 11.10 0.85
C HIS A 120 11.91 11.54 0.38
N ALA A 121 12.43 10.96 -0.70
CA ALA A 121 13.73 11.33 -1.24
C ALA A 121 13.74 12.75 -1.83
N ILE A 122 12.70 13.11 -2.60
CA ILE A 122 12.51 14.46 -3.12
C ILE A 122 12.42 15.46 -1.98
N ASN A 123 11.60 15.19 -0.97
CA ASN A 123 11.40 16.11 0.13
C ASN A 123 12.71 16.40 0.88
N ARG A 124 13.55 15.37 1.09
CA ARG A 124 14.90 15.55 1.66
C ARG A 124 15.83 16.34 0.75
N LYS A 125 15.74 16.16 -0.57
CA LYS A 125 16.54 16.92 -1.54
C LYS A 125 16.12 18.40 -1.50
N ALA A 126 14.83 18.68 -1.54
CA ALA A 126 14.27 20.01 -1.42
C ALA A 126 14.70 20.69 -0.10
N GLU A 127 14.67 19.97 1.02
CA GLU A 127 15.14 20.48 2.31
C GLU A 127 16.61 20.95 2.23
N ARG A 128 17.50 20.16 1.62
CA ARG A 128 18.92 20.54 1.45
C ARG A 128 19.11 21.74 0.53
N GLU A 129 18.35 21.79 -0.56
CA GLU A 129 18.40 22.93 -1.50
C GLU A 129 17.93 24.22 -0.82
N ILE A 130 16.86 24.17 -0.04
CA ILE A 130 16.38 25.30 0.76
C ILE A 130 17.45 25.75 1.77
N GLN A 131 18.08 24.80 2.47
CA GLN A 131 19.17 25.13 3.41
C GLN A 131 20.36 25.78 2.71
N LYS A 132 20.69 25.36 1.49
CA LYS A 132 21.76 25.98 0.68
C LYS A 132 21.38 27.42 0.31
N ILE A 133 20.18 27.64 -0.21
CA ILE A 133 19.67 28.98 -0.56
C ILE A 133 19.67 29.89 0.67
N GLN A 134 19.27 29.40 1.85
CA GLN A 134 19.32 30.17 3.09
C GLN A 134 20.75 30.61 3.45
N LYS A 135 21.73 29.70 3.30
CA LYS A 135 23.15 30.04 3.55
C LYS A 135 23.67 31.10 2.57
N ASP A 136 23.31 30.98 1.29
CA ASP A 136 23.72 31.93 0.25
C ASP A 136 23.09 33.32 0.50
N LEU A 137 21.80 33.37 0.88
CA LEU A 137 21.12 34.61 1.28
C LEU A 137 21.77 35.26 2.51
N ASP A 138 22.15 34.47 3.52
CA ASP A 138 22.83 34.99 4.69
C ASP A 138 24.24 35.50 4.37
N ALA A 139 24.94 34.87 3.42
CA ALA A 139 26.23 35.35 2.91
C ALA A 139 26.07 36.71 2.22
N ILE A 140 25.10 36.86 1.30
CA ILE A 140 24.82 38.13 0.62
C ILE A 140 24.43 39.21 1.65
N ARG A 141 23.57 38.89 2.62
CA ARG A 141 23.18 39.82 3.71
C ARG A 141 24.36 40.26 4.57
N ARG A 142 25.38 39.41 4.75
CA ARG A 142 26.63 39.81 5.45
C ARG A 142 27.43 40.79 4.60
N TYR A 143 27.65 40.48 3.33
CA TYR A 143 28.39 41.34 2.40
C TYR A 143 27.77 42.75 2.28
N LEU A 144 26.44 42.84 2.12
CA LEU A 144 25.73 44.13 2.06
C LEU A 144 25.87 44.95 3.36
N ARG A 145 25.93 44.29 4.52
CA ARG A 145 26.13 44.97 5.81
C ARG A 145 27.54 45.54 5.96
N GLU A 146 28.54 44.88 5.40
CA GLU A 146 29.93 45.37 5.40
C GLU A 146 30.06 46.59 4.49
N LEU A 147 29.44 46.58 3.31
CA LEU A 147 29.43 47.74 2.42
C LEU A 147 28.77 48.97 3.04
N LYS A 148 27.67 48.79 3.80
CA LYS A 148 26.99 49.91 4.49
C LYS A 148 27.81 50.51 5.65
N LYS A 149 28.85 49.83 6.13
CA LYS A 149 29.71 50.33 7.23
C LYS A 149 30.90 51.16 6.74
N LYS A 150 31.22 51.12 5.44
CA LYS A 150 32.16 52.02 4.78
C LYS A 150 31.44 53.29 4.34
#